data_AF-A0AAF0PLC6-F1
#
_entry.id   AF-A0AAF0PLC6-F1
#
_cell.length_a   1.000
_cell.length_b   1.000
_cell.length_c   1.000
_cell.angle_alpha   90.00
_cell.angle_beta   90.00
_cell.angle_gamma   90.00
#
_symmetry.space_group_name_H-M   'P 1'
#
loop_
_entity.id
_entity.type
_entity.pdbx_description
1 polymer ?
#
loop_
_entity_poly.entity_id
_entity_poly.type
_entity_poly.pdbx_seq_one_letter_code
_entity_poly.pdbx_strand_id
1 'polypeptide(L)'
;MLKPQLQQSSQSTKTLIPSWNTNPLFLASFPINILNKNFRLKKKNNFRVHHNYNGANTTKAVLNSTEISTGVKAVVTVQKQVNLNLSRGLDDIGDLLGKSLLLWIVAAELDHKTGIEKPGIRAYAHRGRDVDGDTHYEADFVIPEDFGEVGAILVENEHHKEMYVKNIVIDGFVHGKVEITCNSWVHSKFDNPDKRIFFTNKSYLPSQTPSGVSRLREEELVTLRGDGIGERKVFERIYDYDVYNDLGEADGNGDAKRPVLGGKELPYPRRCRTGRPRSKKDPLSETRSTFVYVPRDEAFSEVKSLTFSGNTVYSVLHAVVPALESVVTDPNLGFPHFPAIDSLFNVGVDLPGLGDKKSGLFNVVPRLIKAISDTRKDVLLFESPQLVQRDKFSWFRDVEFARQTLAGLNPYSIRLVTEWPLRSKLDPKVYGPPESEITKELIEKEIGNYMTVEQ
;
A
#
# COMPACT_ATOMS: atom_id res chain seq x y z
N MET A 1 -32.71 -5.48 11.03
CA MET A 1 -33.64 -4.54 10.34
C MET A 1 -33.36 -3.14 10.82
N LEU A 2 -32.68 -2.32 10.03
CA LEU A 2 -32.52 -0.87 10.23
C LEU A 2 -32.67 -0.24 8.83
N LYS A 3 -33.62 0.70 8.70
CA LYS A 3 -33.99 1.35 7.43
C LYS A 3 -32.88 2.30 6.96
N PRO A 4 -32.59 2.40 5.65
CA PRO A 4 -31.72 3.44 5.12
C PRO A 4 -32.48 4.76 4.95
N GLN A 5 -31.91 5.86 5.45
CA GLN A 5 -32.37 7.21 5.14
C GLN A 5 -31.84 7.62 3.75
N LEU A 6 -32.78 7.83 2.83
CA LEU A 6 -32.56 8.51 1.56
C LEU A 6 -32.22 9.98 1.82
N GLN A 7 -31.08 10.45 1.34
CA GLN A 7 -30.82 11.88 1.19
C GLN A 7 -30.73 12.22 -0.31
N GLN A 8 -31.55 13.20 -0.68
CA GLN A 8 -31.86 13.63 -2.03
C GLN A 8 -30.66 14.25 -2.73
N SER A 9 -30.57 13.94 -4.03
CA SER A 9 -29.74 14.62 -5.01
C SER A 9 -30.14 16.09 -5.16
N SER A 10 -29.19 17.01 -5.10
CA SER A 10 -29.38 18.38 -5.59
C SER A 10 -28.19 18.84 -6.45
N GLN A 11 -28.48 18.92 -7.75
CA GLN A 11 -28.09 19.93 -8.73
C GLN A 11 -26.61 20.16 -9.05
N SER A 12 -26.30 19.80 -10.30
CA SER A 12 -25.11 20.16 -11.08
C SER A 12 -24.93 21.67 -11.17
N THR A 13 -23.85 22.19 -10.58
CA THR A 13 -23.39 23.57 -10.78
C THR A 13 -22.61 23.63 -12.10
N LYS A 14 -23.17 24.33 -13.08
CA LYS A 14 -22.51 24.66 -14.35
C LYS A 14 -21.36 25.64 -14.08
N THR A 15 -20.15 25.28 -14.50
CA THR A 15 -18.99 26.17 -14.53
C THR A 15 -19.20 27.25 -15.59
N LEU A 16 -19.40 28.50 -15.17
CA LEU A 16 -19.35 29.67 -16.05
C LEU A 16 -17.89 30.14 -16.14
N ILE A 17 -17.32 30.09 -17.34
CA ILE A 17 -16.00 30.63 -17.67
C ILE A 17 -16.21 32.10 -18.08
N PRO A 18 -15.59 33.10 -17.41
CA PRO A 18 -15.61 34.47 -17.91
C PRO A 18 -14.68 34.60 -19.12
N SER A 19 -15.25 34.98 -20.25
CA SER A 19 -14.52 35.36 -21.46
C SER A 19 -13.94 36.76 -21.30
N TRP A 20 -12.64 36.88 -21.02
CA TRP A 20 -11.91 38.15 -21.18
C TRP A 20 -11.07 38.12 -22.44
N ASN A 21 -11.32 39.11 -23.27
CA ASN A 21 -10.80 39.31 -24.60
C ASN A 21 -9.67 40.35 -24.54
N THR A 22 -8.42 39.92 -24.63
CA THR A 22 -7.28 40.78 -24.96
C THR A 22 -6.33 40.02 -25.89
N ASN A 23 -6.10 40.63 -27.05
CA ASN A 23 -5.31 40.12 -28.18
C ASN A 23 -3.78 40.05 -27.90
N PRO A 24 -3.01 39.37 -28.78
CA PRO A 24 -1.91 38.48 -28.38
C PRO A 24 -0.51 39.04 -28.64
N LEU A 25 0.48 38.52 -27.90
CA LEU A 25 1.86 38.41 -28.36
C LEU A 25 2.42 37.03 -28.01
N PHE A 26 2.80 36.30 -29.06
CA PHE A 26 3.55 35.03 -29.10
C PHE A 26 4.93 35.23 -28.44
N LEU A 27 5.67 34.28 -27.83
CA LEU A 27 6.10 32.89 -28.10
C LEU A 27 6.57 32.34 -26.72
N ALA A 28 6.57 31.06 -26.33
CA ALA A 28 7.05 29.87 -27.03
C ALA A 28 6.53 28.57 -26.37
N SER A 29 5.88 27.76 -27.20
CA SER A 29 5.98 26.30 -27.38
C SER A 29 6.46 25.39 -26.23
N PHE A 30 5.54 24.59 -25.70
CA PHE A 30 5.82 23.31 -25.04
C PHE A 30 5.73 22.15 -26.06
N PRO A 31 6.69 21.22 -26.14
CA PRO A 31 6.52 20.00 -26.92
C PRO A 31 5.74 18.95 -26.11
N ILE A 32 4.50 18.71 -26.53
CA ILE A 32 3.73 17.51 -26.18
C ILE A 32 4.25 16.38 -27.08
N ASN A 33 5.04 15.46 -26.52
CA ASN A 33 5.43 14.23 -27.20
C ASN A 33 4.35 13.16 -26.97
N ILE A 34 3.36 13.13 -27.87
CA ILE A 34 2.46 11.98 -28.06
C ILE A 34 3.26 10.95 -28.86
N LEU A 35 3.75 9.91 -28.18
CA LEU A 35 4.41 8.80 -28.87
C LEU A 35 3.35 7.91 -29.53
N ASN A 36 3.53 7.79 -30.84
CA ASN A 36 2.68 7.16 -31.83
C ASN A 36 2.62 5.63 -31.66
N LYS A 37 1.40 5.07 -31.57
CA LYS A 37 1.15 3.62 -31.60
C LYS A 37 1.28 3.10 -33.03
N ASN A 38 2.45 2.60 -33.41
CA ASN A 38 2.62 1.80 -34.63
C ASN A 38 2.48 0.30 -34.30
N PHE A 39 1.25 -0.22 -34.38
CA PHE A 39 1.01 -1.67 -34.42
C PHE A 39 1.33 -2.19 -35.84
N ARG A 40 2.51 -2.77 -36.01
CA ARG A 40 2.81 -3.63 -37.17
C ARG A 40 2.36 -5.06 -36.88
N LEU A 41 1.27 -5.45 -37.53
CA LEU A 41 0.81 -6.84 -37.63
C LEU A 41 1.86 -7.68 -38.39
N LYS A 42 2.56 -8.58 -37.69
CA LYS A 42 3.36 -9.63 -38.31
C LYS A 42 2.48 -10.83 -38.64
N LYS A 43 2.41 -11.12 -39.94
CA LYS A 43 1.81 -12.27 -40.61
C LYS A 43 2.36 -13.59 -40.02
N LYS A 44 1.50 -14.45 -39.47
CA LYS A 44 1.86 -15.83 -39.09
C LYS A 44 1.91 -16.70 -40.35
N ASN A 45 3.02 -17.42 -40.51
CA ASN A 45 3.19 -18.43 -41.54
C ASN A 45 2.37 -19.69 -41.20
N ASN A 46 1.73 -20.25 -42.22
CA ASN A 46 0.95 -21.48 -42.17
C ASN A 46 1.87 -22.68 -41.91
N PHE A 47 1.64 -23.38 -40.80
CA PHE A 47 2.16 -24.74 -40.61
C PHE A 47 1.04 -25.71 -41.02
N ARG A 48 1.25 -26.40 -42.15
CA ARG A 48 0.42 -27.53 -42.60
C ARG A 48 0.90 -28.78 -41.85
N VAL A 49 0.01 -29.41 -41.08
CA VAL A 49 0.20 -30.79 -40.61
C VAL A 49 -0.73 -31.67 -41.42
N HIS A 50 -0.15 -32.57 -42.21
CA HIS A 50 -0.84 -33.68 -42.87
C HIS A 50 -1.23 -34.71 -41.81
N HIS A 51 -2.52 -35.02 -41.67
CA HIS A 51 -2.98 -36.23 -41.01
C HIS A 51 -3.67 -37.12 -42.04
N ASN A 52 -3.07 -38.28 -42.31
CA ASN A 52 -3.66 -39.36 -43.09
C ASN A 52 -4.86 -39.94 -42.35
N TYR A 53 -6.02 -39.97 -43.01
CA TYR A 53 -7.13 -40.84 -42.67
C TYR A 53 -7.02 -42.11 -43.52
N ASN A 54 -6.91 -43.27 -42.88
CA ASN A 54 -7.51 -44.52 -43.32
C ASN A 54 -7.34 -45.61 -42.26
N GLY A 55 -8.46 -46.18 -41.81
CA GLY A 55 -8.48 -47.32 -40.90
C GLY A 55 -9.84 -47.46 -40.21
N ALA A 56 -10.80 -48.07 -40.91
CA ALA A 56 -12.15 -48.31 -40.42
C ALA A 56 -12.25 -49.49 -39.45
N ASN A 57 -13.14 -49.31 -38.46
CA ASN A 57 -14.01 -50.26 -37.76
C ASN A 57 -13.40 -51.43 -36.98
N THR A 58 -13.65 -51.44 -35.67
CA THR A 58 -14.50 -52.49 -35.06
C THR A 58 -15.00 -52.05 -33.68
N THR A 59 -16.31 -51.94 -33.56
CA THR A 59 -17.06 -51.72 -32.33
C THR A 59 -17.01 -52.98 -31.46
N LYS A 60 -16.56 -52.84 -30.21
CA LYS A 60 -16.97 -53.70 -29.09
C LYS A 60 -17.46 -52.80 -27.97
N ALA A 61 -18.78 -52.79 -27.81
CA ALA A 61 -19.43 -52.19 -26.66
C ALA A 61 -19.08 -52.99 -25.40
N VAL A 62 -18.37 -52.35 -24.48
CA VAL A 62 -18.27 -52.75 -23.08
C VAL A 62 -18.81 -51.57 -22.29
N LEU A 63 -20.00 -51.74 -21.72
CA LEU A 63 -20.59 -50.83 -20.74
C LEU A 63 -19.76 -50.94 -19.46
N ASN A 64 -18.64 -50.24 -19.42
CA ASN A 64 -18.15 -49.66 -18.19
C ASN A 64 -18.68 -48.23 -18.19
N SER A 65 -19.34 -47.81 -17.13
CA SER A 65 -19.58 -46.39 -16.86
C SER A 65 -18.21 -45.73 -16.63
N THR A 66 -17.47 -45.45 -17.70
CA THR A 66 -16.31 -44.57 -17.67
C THR A 66 -16.85 -43.19 -17.32
N GLU A 67 -16.73 -42.83 -16.04
CA GLU A 67 -16.88 -41.44 -15.61
C GLU A 67 -15.95 -40.60 -16.49
N ILE A 68 -16.54 -39.73 -17.29
CA ILE A 68 -15.78 -38.87 -18.19
C ILE A 68 -15.11 -37.82 -17.29
N SER A 69 -13.79 -37.73 -17.38
CA SER A 69 -12.97 -36.84 -16.56
C SER A 69 -12.03 -36.03 -17.45
N THR A 70 -11.85 -34.76 -17.11
CA THR A 70 -10.93 -33.86 -17.82
C THR A 70 -9.65 -33.71 -17.02
N GLY A 71 -8.50 -33.98 -17.66
CA GLY A 71 -7.19 -33.66 -17.10
C GLY A 71 -6.89 -32.17 -17.24
N VAL A 72 -6.61 -31.48 -16.14
CA VAL A 72 -6.24 -30.05 -16.15
C VAL A 72 -4.94 -29.82 -15.40
N LYS A 73 -4.22 -28.77 -15.78
CA LYS A 73 -2.95 -28.38 -15.18
C LYS A 73 -3.10 -27.04 -14.47
N ALA A 74 -2.79 -26.98 -13.18
CA ALA A 74 -2.68 -25.74 -12.43
C ALA A 74 -1.22 -25.27 -12.35
N VAL A 75 -1.01 -23.97 -12.56
CA VAL A 75 0.29 -23.30 -12.41
C VAL A 75 0.11 -22.17 -11.39
N VAL A 76 0.88 -22.24 -10.30
CA VAL A 76 0.96 -21.21 -9.27
C VAL A 76 2.23 -20.40 -9.51
N THR A 77 2.10 -19.09 -9.72
CA THR A 77 3.25 -18.19 -9.89
C THR A 77 3.57 -17.50 -8.57
N VAL A 78 4.77 -17.74 -8.08
CA VAL A 78 5.27 -17.24 -6.79
C VAL A 78 6.40 -16.26 -7.04
N GLN A 79 6.33 -15.09 -6.40
CA GLN A 79 7.41 -14.12 -6.50
C GLN A 79 8.66 -14.63 -5.79
N LYS A 80 9.78 -14.65 -6.51
CA LYS A 80 11.07 -15.01 -5.94
C LYS A 80 11.49 -13.99 -4.89
N GLN A 81 11.68 -14.45 -3.66
CA GLN A 81 12.22 -13.61 -2.60
C GLN A 81 13.75 -13.51 -2.74
N VAL A 82 14.26 -12.29 -2.63
CA VAL A 82 15.69 -12.03 -2.54
C VAL A 82 16.09 -12.19 -1.08
N ASN A 83 16.35 -13.41 -0.63
CA ASN A 83 16.85 -13.63 0.73
C ASN A 83 18.21 -14.35 0.76
N LEU A 84 19.11 -13.77 1.57
CA LEU A 84 20.56 -13.93 1.62
C LEU A 84 21.04 -14.91 2.71
N ASN A 85 20.20 -15.78 3.30
CA ASN A 85 20.66 -16.66 4.40
C ASN A 85 20.02 -18.07 4.44
N LEU A 86 20.92 -19.02 4.73
CA LEU A 86 20.95 -20.46 5.10
C LEU A 86 19.70 -21.39 5.09
N SER A 87 18.46 -20.92 5.06
CA SER A 87 17.28 -21.83 5.14
C SER A 87 16.91 -22.52 3.83
N ARG A 88 17.56 -22.18 2.71
CA ARG A 88 17.30 -22.81 1.40
C ARG A 88 17.42 -24.33 1.46
N GLY A 89 18.37 -24.86 2.25
CA GLY A 89 18.69 -26.28 2.24
C GLY A 89 17.57 -27.24 2.69
N LEU A 90 16.62 -26.80 3.53
CA LEU A 90 15.48 -27.65 3.95
C LEU A 90 14.30 -27.53 2.99
N ASP A 91 14.01 -26.32 2.51
CA ASP A 91 12.97 -26.06 1.52
C ASP A 91 13.31 -26.73 0.17
N ASP A 92 14.59 -26.74 -0.21
CA ASP A 92 15.08 -27.40 -1.43
C ASP A 92 14.86 -28.93 -1.40
N ILE A 93 14.83 -29.57 -0.22
CA ILE A 93 14.55 -31.01 -0.07
C ILE A 93 13.05 -31.30 -0.22
N GLY A 94 12.17 -30.45 0.33
CA GLY A 94 10.72 -30.56 0.14
C GLY A 94 10.30 -30.36 -1.32
N ASP A 95 10.95 -29.41 -2.01
CA ASP A 95 10.80 -29.19 -3.44
C ASP A 95 11.20 -30.41 -4.27
N LEU A 96 12.30 -31.09 -3.91
CA LEU A 96 12.77 -32.30 -4.56
C LEU A 96 11.81 -33.51 -4.38
N LEU A 97 11.01 -33.50 -3.31
CA LEU A 97 10.02 -34.55 -3.01
C LEU A 97 8.62 -34.25 -3.58
N GLY A 98 8.44 -33.12 -4.29
CA GLY A 98 7.20 -32.77 -4.98
C GLY A 98 6.05 -32.36 -4.07
N LYS A 99 6.32 -32.00 -2.82
CA LYS A 99 5.30 -31.57 -1.82
C LYS A 99 5.53 -30.13 -1.38
N SER A 100 5.54 -29.20 -2.34
CA SER A 100 5.81 -27.78 -2.06
C SER A 100 4.53 -27.03 -1.67
N LEU A 101 3.46 -27.22 -2.45
CA LEU A 101 2.16 -26.62 -2.17
C LEU A 101 1.08 -27.69 -2.28
N LEU A 102 0.10 -27.65 -1.39
CA LEU A 102 -1.09 -28.49 -1.48
C LEU A 102 -2.27 -27.62 -1.95
N LEU A 103 -2.84 -27.98 -3.10
CA LEU A 103 -3.87 -27.22 -3.80
C LEU A 103 -5.19 -27.97 -3.82
N TRP A 104 -6.26 -27.34 -3.35
CA TRP A 104 -7.59 -27.94 -3.31
C TRP A 104 -8.58 -27.11 -4.14
N ILE A 105 -9.05 -27.67 -5.26
CA ILE A 105 -10.04 -27.03 -6.13
C ILE A 105 -11.43 -27.22 -5.51
N VAL A 106 -12.19 -26.12 -5.45
CA VAL A 106 -13.56 -26.09 -4.93
C VAL A 106 -14.52 -25.75 -6.06
N ALA A 107 -15.63 -26.48 -6.15
CA ALA A 107 -16.69 -26.23 -7.12
C ALA A 107 -17.46 -24.94 -6.82
N ALA A 108 -17.87 -24.22 -7.85
CA ALA A 108 -18.65 -22.98 -7.72
C ALA A 108 -20.06 -23.26 -7.17
N GLU A 109 -20.69 -24.34 -7.59
CA GLU A 109 -22.06 -24.72 -7.20
C GLU A 109 -22.08 -25.98 -6.33
N LEU A 110 -23.09 -26.06 -5.47
CA LEU A 110 -23.40 -27.29 -4.72
C LEU A 110 -23.75 -28.42 -5.68
N ASP A 111 -23.66 -29.65 -5.19
CA ASP A 111 -24.16 -30.81 -5.93
C ASP A 111 -25.68 -30.68 -6.14
N HIS A 112 -26.11 -30.66 -7.40
CA HIS A 112 -27.52 -30.54 -7.78
C HIS A 112 -28.40 -31.68 -7.24
N LYS A 113 -27.84 -32.85 -6.96
CA LYS A 113 -28.57 -34.02 -6.44
C LYS A 113 -28.75 -33.95 -4.93
N THR A 114 -27.71 -33.58 -4.21
CA THR A 114 -27.68 -33.64 -2.74
C THR A 114 -27.91 -32.29 -2.07
N GLY A 115 -27.66 -31.19 -2.78
CA GLY A 115 -27.68 -29.83 -2.22
C GLY A 115 -26.51 -29.56 -1.25
N ILE A 116 -25.46 -30.39 -1.28
CA ILE A 116 -24.31 -30.32 -0.38
C ILE A 116 -23.06 -29.92 -1.18
N GLU A 117 -22.05 -29.37 -0.50
CA GLU A 117 -20.76 -29.05 -1.09
C GLU A 117 -20.10 -30.30 -1.70
N LYS A 118 -19.63 -30.17 -2.94
CA LYS A 118 -18.88 -31.24 -3.61
C LYS A 118 -17.53 -31.43 -2.92
N PRO A 119 -17.03 -32.67 -2.82
CA PRO A 119 -15.69 -32.91 -2.27
C PRO A 119 -14.64 -32.19 -3.13
N GLY A 120 -13.79 -31.39 -2.50
CA GLY A 120 -12.70 -30.69 -3.18
C GLY A 120 -11.67 -31.66 -3.75
N ILE A 121 -11.14 -31.33 -4.93
CA ILE A 121 -10.13 -32.16 -5.63
C ILE A 121 -8.75 -31.65 -5.22
N ARG A 122 -7.90 -32.55 -4.73
CA ARG A 122 -6.63 -32.21 -4.07
C ARG A 122 -5.46 -32.71 -4.89
N ALA A 123 -4.45 -31.87 -5.09
CA ALA A 123 -3.18 -32.27 -5.69
C ALA A 123 -2.02 -31.51 -5.04
N TYR A 124 -0.85 -32.15 -5.00
CA TYR A 124 0.38 -31.47 -4.63
C TYR A 124 0.97 -30.81 -5.87
N ALA A 125 1.32 -29.52 -5.74
CA ALA A 125 2.13 -28.83 -6.72
C ALA A 125 3.60 -29.04 -6.40
N HIS A 126 4.35 -29.42 -7.42
CA HIS A 126 5.80 -29.53 -7.36
C HIS A 126 6.43 -28.29 -7.99
N ARG A 127 7.65 -27.98 -7.58
CA ARG A 127 8.38 -26.85 -8.14
C ARG A 127 8.76 -27.11 -9.59
N GLY A 128 8.30 -26.23 -10.47
CA GLY A 128 8.63 -26.18 -11.88
C GLY A 128 9.80 -25.26 -12.17
N ARG A 129 9.82 -24.70 -13.39
CA ARG A 129 10.86 -23.77 -13.84
C ARG A 129 10.61 -22.35 -13.36
N ASP A 130 11.69 -21.61 -13.10
CA ASP A 130 11.63 -20.16 -12.92
C ASP A 130 11.37 -19.49 -14.29
N VAL A 131 10.39 -18.59 -14.37
CA VAL A 131 10.01 -17.85 -15.58
C VAL A 131 9.90 -16.37 -15.22
N ASP A 132 10.54 -15.50 -16.00
CA ASP A 132 10.52 -14.03 -15.82
C ASP A 132 10.90 -13.55 -14.40
N GLY A 133 11.73 -14.32 -13.69
CA GLY A 133 12.18 -14.01 -12.33
C GLY A 133 11.24 -14.49 -11.22
N ASP A 134 10.12 -15.13 -11.56
CA ASP A 134 9.21 -15.78 -10.63
C ASP A 134 9.40 -17.31 -10.67
N THR A 135 9.00 -18.00 -9.59
CA THR A 135 9.03 -19.46 -9.51
C THR A 135 7.64 -20.01 -9.78
N HIS A 136 7.53 -20.97 -10.69
CA HIS A 136 6.26 -21.66 -10.98
C HIS A 136 6.17 -22.98 -10.22
N TYR A 137 5.00 -23.27 -9.65
CA TYR A 137 4.66 -24.58 -9.11
C TYR A 137 3.54 -25.19 -9.94
N GLU A 138 3.66 -26.46 -10.29
CA GLU A 138 2.77 -27.13 -11.23
C GLU A 138 2.07 -28.31 -10.56
N ALA A 139 0.76 -28.44 -10.76
CA ALA A 139 -0.04 -29.57 -10.27
C ALA A 139 -0.98 -30.06 -11.37
N ASP A 140 -1.09 -31.37 -11.52
CA ASP A 140 -2.04 -32.01 -12.43
C ASP A 140 -3.27 -32.49 -11.65
N PHE A 141 -4.46 -32.21 -12.20
CA PHE A 141 -5.74 -32.59 -11.63
C PHE A 141 -6.53 -33.42 -12.63
N VAL A 142 -7.32 -34.36 -12.10
CA VAL A 142 -8.35 -35.08 -12.86
C VAL A 142 -9.69 -34.62 -12.33
N ILE A 143 -10.43 -33.86 -13.13
CA ILE A 143 -11.70 -33.25 -12.73
C ILE A 143 -12.85 -34.03 -13.37
N PRO A 144 -13.74 -34.65 -12.57
CA PRO A 144 -14.96 -35.29 -13.08
C PRO A 144 -15.84 -34.29 -13.85
N GLU A 145 -16.49 -34.72 -14.93
CA GLU A 145 -17.39 -33.86 -15.71
C GLU A 145 -18.53 -33.26 -14.87
N ASP A 146 -19.00 -33.99 -13.85
CA ASP A 146 -20.07 -33.54 -12.96
C ASP A 146 -19.60 -32.57 -11.87
N PHE A 147 -18.29 -32.27 -11.78
CA PHE A 147 -17.75 -31.31 -10.80
C PHE A 147 -18.25 -29.89 -11.04
N GLY A 148 -18.46 -29.51 -12.31
CA GLY A 148 -18.90 -28.18 -12.71
C GLY A 148 -17.77 -27.14 -12.75
N GLU A 149 -18.12 -25.85 -12.68
CA GLU A 149 -17.14 -24.77 -12.73
C GLU A 149 -16.31 -24.69 -11.43
N VAL A 150 -15.05 -24.25 -11.55
CA VAL A 150 -14.19 -23.93 -10.41
C VAL A 150 -14.63 -22.61 -9.79
N GLY A 151 -14.92 -22.60 -8.50
CA GLY A 151 -15.31 -21.40 -7.76
C GLY A 151 -14.15 -20.76 -6.99
N ALA A 152 -13.30 -21.60 -6.38
CA ALA A 152 -12.17 -21.19 -5.57
C ALA A 152 -11.07 -22.26 -5.53
N ILE A 153 -9.91 -21.90 -5.01
CA ILE A 153 -8.82 -22.81 -4.69
C ILE A 153 -8.31 -22.52 -3.27
N LEU A 154 -8.11 -23.58 -2.49
CA LEU A 154 -7.40 -23.51 -1.22
C LEU A 154 -5.94 -23.87 -1.45
N VAL A 155 -5.05 -23.13 -0.81
CA VAL A 155 -3.60 -23.27 -0.90
C VAL A 155 -3.05 -23.47 0.50
N GLU A 156 -2.37 -24.57 0.71
CA GLU A 156 -1.56 -24.83 1.90
C GLU A 156 -0.10 -24.82 1.51
N ASN A 157 0.68 -24.03 2.23
CA ASN A 157 2.12 -23.92 2.03
C ASN A 157 2.85 -24.88 2.96
N GLU A 158 3.49 -25.88 2.36
CA GLU A 158 4.25 -26.91 3.09
C GLU A 158 5.62 -26.43 3.55
N HIS A 159 6.11 -25.30 3.03
CA HIS A 159 7.39 -24.72 3.43
C HIS A 159 7.33 -24.11 4.81
N HIS A 160 8.49 -23.99 5.46
CA HIS A 160 8.63 -23.30 6.75
C HIS A 160 8.60 -21.77 6.65
N LYS A 161 8.60 -21.23 5.42
CA LYS A 161 8.55 -19.80 5.16
C LYS A 161 7.34 -19.43 4.32
N GLU A 162 6.81 -18.25 4.60
CA GLU A 162 5.76 -17.66 3.76
C GLU A 162 6.25 -17.36 2.34
N MET A 163 5.32 -17.40 1.39
CA MET A 163 5.60 -17.10 0.00
C MET A 163 4.56 -16.15 -0.59
N TYR A 164 4.98 -15.29 -1.52
CA TYR A 164 4.07 -14.35 -2.15
C TYR A 164 3.52 -14.93 -3.45
N VAL A 165 2.25 -15.32 -3.44
CA VAL A 165 1.56 -15.90 -4.59
C VAL A 165 0.95 -14.76 -5.42
N LYS A 166 1.37 -14.62 -6.67
CA LYS A 166 0.84 -13.59 -7.58
C LYS A 166 -0.50 -14.03 -8.16
N ASN A 167 -0.54 -15.21 -8.77
CA ASN A 167 -1.72 -15.76 -9.39
C ASN A 167 -1.64 -17.29 -9.52
N ILE A 168 -2.80 -17.87 -9.81
CA ILE A 168 -2.97 -19.28 -10.12
C ILE A 168 -3.74 -19.37 -11.44
N VAL A 169 -3.25 -20.17 -12.37
CA VAL A 169 -3.89 -20.41 -13.66
C VAL A 169 -4.15 -21.90 -13.81
N ILE A 170 -5.40 -22.28 -14.07
CA ILE A 170 -5.80 -23.67 -14.32
C ILE A 170 -6.19 -23.78 -15.79
N ASP A 171 -5.44 -24.57 -16.55
CA ASP A 171 -5.60 -24.76 -17.99
C ASP A 171 -5.95 -26.21 -18.33
N GLY A 172 -6.66 -26.42 -19.45
CA GLY A 172 -7.11 -27.75 -19.91
C GLY A 172 -8.62 -27.95 -19.92
N PHE A 173 -9.42 -26.98 -19.48
CA PHE A 173 -10.88 -27.03 -19.65
C PHE A 173 -11.28 -26.74 -21.09
N VAL A 174 -12.38 -27.35 -21.55
CA VAL A 174 -12.96 -27.14 -22.89
C VAL A 174 -13.35 -25.67 -23.12
N HIS A 175 -13.77 -24.98 -22.07
CA HIS A 175 -14.23 -23.58 -22.12
C HIS A 175 -13.11 -22.55 -21.86
N GLY A 176 -11.85 -23.00 -21.81
CA GLY A 176 -10.68 -22.14 -21.62
C GLY A 176 -10.14 -22.13 -20.19
N LYS A 177 -9.05 -21.39 -19.99
CA LYS A 177 -8.34 -21.31 -18.70
C LYS A 177 -9.14 -20.55 -17.64
N VAL A 178 -8.98 -20.97 -16.38
CA VAL A 178 -9.47 -20.28 -15.19
C VAL A 178 -8.32 -19.50 -14.57
N GLU A 179 -8.51 -18.18 -14.40
CA GLU A 179 -7.52 -17.30 -13.78
C GLU A 179 -7.97 -16.84 -12.38
N ILE A 180 -7.02 -16.88 -11.45
CA ILE A 180 -7.20 -16.52 -10.04
C ILE A 180 -6.08 -15.54 -9.68
N THR A 181 -6.42 -14.27 -9.51
CA THR A 181 -5.48 -13.24 -9.08
C THR A 181 -5.38 -13.24 -7.55
N CYS A 182 -4.19 -13.55 -7.04
CA CYS A 182 -3.97 -13.76 -5.61
C CYS A 182 -3.35 -12.51 -4.96
N ASN A 183 -2.17 -12.10 -5.44
CA ASN A 183 -1.36 -10.99 -4.91
C ASN A 183 -1.30 -10.95 -3.38
N SER A 184 -0.97 -12.07 -2.76
CA SER A 184 -1.02 -12.21 -1.30
C SER A 184 0.06 -13.15 -0.79
N TRP A 185 0.49 -12.90 0.44
CA TRP A 185 1.42 -13.75 1.18
C TRP A 185 0.72 -14.97 1.74
N VAL A 186 1.08 -16.16 1.30
CA VAL A 186 0.63 -17.43 1.88
C VAL A 186 1.58 -17.82 3.00
N HIS A 187 1.08 -17.79 4.24
CA HIS A 187 1.84 -18.15 5.43
C HIS A 187 2.26 -19.63 5.41
N SER A 188 3.29 -19.98 6.18
CA SER A 188 3.65 -21.37 6.40
C SER A 188 2.55 -22.08 7.19
N LYS A 189 2.26 -23.35 6.86
CA LYS A 189 1.34 -24.17 7.66
C LYS A 189 1.78 -24.35 9.13
N PHE A 190 3.07 -24.13 9.41
CA PHE A 190 3.63 -24.20 10.76
C PHE A 190 3.38 -22.92 11.56
N ASP A 191 3.11 -21.80 10.89
CA ASP A 191 2.72 -20.54 11.51
C ASP A 191 1.20 -20.49 11.74
N ASN A 192 0.43 -20.91 10.73
CA ASN A 192 -1.02 -21.07 10.80
C ASN A 192 -1.44 -22.29 9.95
N PRO A 193 -2.12 -23.28 10.54
CA PRO A 193 -2.55 -24.48 9.81
C PRO A 193 -3.74 -24.24 8.86
N ASP A 194 -4.42 -23.09 8.96
CA ASP A 194 -5.58 -22.77 8.13
C ASP A 194 -5.16 -22.47 6.68
N LYS A 195 -5.89 -23.06 5.73
CA LYS A 195 -5.56 -22.93 4.31
C LYS A 195 -5.95 -21.56 3.79
N ARG A 196 -5.15 -21.01 2.88
CA ARG A 196 -5.47 -19.76 2.20
C ARG A 196 -6.41 -20.00 1.05
N ILE A 197 -7.56 -19.33 1.06
CA ILE A 197 -8.51 -19.39 -0.04
C ILE A 197 -8.27 -18.26 -1.05
N PHE A 198 -8.39 -18.60 -2.33
CA PHE A 198 -8.43 -17.64 -3.43
C PHE A 198 -9.61 -17.95 -4.35
N PHE A 199 -10.41 -16.93 -4.65
CA PHE A 199 -11.59 -17.05 -5.52
C PHE A 199 -11.22 -16.74 -6.97
N THR A 200 -11.99 -17.30 -7.91
CA THR A 200 -11.85 -16.92 -9.32
C THR A 200 -12.11 -15.43 -9.55
N ASN A 201 -11.60 -14.90 -10.66
CA ASN A 201 -11.73 -13.47 -11.00
C ASN A 201 -13.16 -13.02 -11.37
N LYS A 202 -14.17 -13.90 -11.26
CA LYS A 202 -15.58 -13.56 -11.47
C LYS A 202 -16.10 -12.76 -10.26
N SER A 203 -16.76 -11.63 -10.52
CA SER A 203 -17.27 -10.73 -9.48
C SER A 203 -18.74 -11.00 -9.15
N TYR A 204 -19.08 -11.07 -7.86
CA TYR A 204 -20.44 -11.37 -7.38
C TYR A 204 -20.87 -10.47 -6.22
N LEU A 205 -22.09 -9.94 -6.30
CA LEU A 205 -22.79 -9.43 -5.12
C LEU A 205 -23.06 -10.60 -4.14
N PRO A 206 -23.25 -10.35 -2.83
CA PRO A 206 -23.54 -11.41 -1.87
C PRO A 206 -24.68 -12.34 -2.30
N SER A 207 -25.78 -11.79 -2.82
CA SER A 207 -26.96 -12.54 -3.31
C SER A 207 -26.72 -13.32 -4.61
N GLN A 208 -25.62 -13.08 -5.30
CA GLN A 208 -25.24 -13.74 -6.56
C GLN A 208 -24.06 -14.70 -6.37
N THR A 209 -23.55 -14.82 -5.14
CA THR A 209 -22.41 -15.70 -4.86
C THR A 209 -22.82 -17.13 -5.19
N PRO A 210 -22.03 -17.87 -6.01
CA PRO A 210 -22.31 -19.27 -6.29
C PRO A 210 -22.46 -20.08 -5.00
N SER A 211 -23.41 -21.02 -5.00
CA SER A 211 -23.88 -21.67 -3.78
C SER A 211 -22.79 -22.48 -3.08
N GLY A 212 -21.87 -23.08 -3.85
CA GLY A 212 -20.78 -23.92 -3.35
C GLY A 212 -19.65 -23.16 -2.68
N VAL A 213 -19.55 -21.84 -2.88
CA VAL A 213 -18.49 -21.00 -2.27
C VAL A 213 -19.03 -19.94 -1.30
N SER A 214 -20.35 -19.92 -1.08
CA SER A 214 -21.00 -18.94 -0.22
C SER A 214 -20.56 -19.06 1.25
N ARG A 215 -20.42 -20.29 1.77
CA ARG A 215 -19.88 -20.54 3.11
C ARG A 215 -18.43 -20.07 3.23
N LEU A 216 -17.59 -20.46 2.28
CA LEU A 216 -16.18 -20.09 2.25
C LEU A 216 -15.95 -18.57 2.17
N ARG A 217 -16.83 -17.85 1.46
CA ARG A 217 -16.83 -16.38 1.43
C ARG A 217 -17.06 -15.79 2.83
N GLU A 218 -18.03 -16.30 3.58
CA GLU A 218 -18.30 -15.80 4.93
C GLU A 218 -17.18 -16.17 5.90
N GLU A 219 -16.64 -17.38 5.80
CA GLU A 219 -15.51 -17.83 6.63
C GLU A 219 -14.27 -16.96 6.41
N GLU A 220 -13.91 -16.64 5.17
CA GLU A 220 -12.80 -15.72 4.90
C GLU A 220 -13.06 -14.33 5.50
N LEU A 221 -14.30 -13.83 5.44
CA LEU A 221 -14.65 -12.54 6.08
C LEU A 221 -14.53 -12.60 7.60
N VAL A 222 -14.91 -13.71 8.24
CA VAL A 222 -14.73 -13.92 9.68
C VAL A 222 -13.24 -13.94 10.02
N THR A 223 -12.44 -14.70 9.26
CA THR A 223 -10.98 -14.77 9.44
C THR A 223 -10.31 -13.40 9.31
N LEU A 224 -10.72 -12.60 8.32
CA LEU A 224 -10.20 -11.24 8.12
C LEU A 224 -10.61 -10.27 9.24
N ARG A 225 -11.77 -10.46 9.88
CA ARG A 225 -12.19 -9.64 11.04
C ARG A 225 -11.46 -10.04 12.33
N GLY A 226 -11.16 -11.33 12.47
CA GLY A 226 -10.64 -11.89 13.72
C GLY A 226 -11.65 -11.81 14.87
N ASP A 227 -11.13 -11.91 16.10
CA ASP A 227 -11.92 -12.03 17.34
C ASP A 227 -11.81 -10.81 18.26
N GLY A 228 -11.03 -9.78 17.87
CA GLY A 228 -10.80 -8.56 18.64
C GLY A 228 -9.90 -8.73 19.87
N ILE A 229 -9.32 -9.90 20.09
CA ILE A 229 -8.44 -10.19 21.23
C ILE A 229 -7.03 -10.56 20.77
N GLY A 230 -6.07 -10.64 21.71
CA GLY A 230 -4.69 -11.04 21.44
C GLY A 230 -3.82 -9.97 20.75
N GLU A 231 -2.51 -10.20 20.82
CA GLU A 231 -1.50 -9.42 20.09
C GLU A 231 -1.40 -9.93 18.65
N ARG A 232 -1.27 -9.01 17.69
CA ARG A 232 -1.22 -9.34 16.27
C ARG A 232 0.15 -9.84 15.84
N LYS A 233 0.18 -10.88 15.02
CA LYS A 233 1.40 -11.52 14.50
C LYS A 233 1.68 -11.12 13.05
N VAL A 234 2.94 -11.20 12.64
CA VAL A 234 3.41 -10.72 11.32
C VAL A 234 2.65 -11.34 10.14
N PHE A 235 2.35 -12.63 10.21
CA PHE A 235 1.68 -13.37 9.13
C PHE A 235 0.15 -13.19 9.10
N GLU A 236 -0.43 -12.54 10.10
CA GLU A 236 -1.89 -12.37 10.22
C GLU A 236 -2.42 -11.36 9.20
N ARG A 237 -3.67 -11.56 8.79
CA ARG A 237 -4.42 -10.67 7.89
C ARG A 237 -5.67 -10.13 8.57
N ILE A 238 -5.58 -9.89 9.87
CA ILE A 238 -6.71 -9.45 10.70
C ILE A 238 -6.81 -7.93 10.64
N TYR A 239 -7.95 -7.44 10.19
CA TYR A 239 -8.33 -6.03 10.12
C TYR A 239 -9.34 -5.71 11.22
N ASP A 240 -8.89 -4.94 12.20
CA ASP A 240 -9.74 -4.50 13.31
C ASP A 240 -9.35 -3.07 13.74
N TYR A 241 -10.17 -2.45 14.58
CA TYR A 241 -10.06 -1.04 14.95
C TYR A 241 -9.57 -0.86 16.39
N ASP A 242 -8.75 0.16 16.60
CA ASP A 242 -8.43 0.67 17.93
C ASP A 242 -8.21 2.20 17.85
N VAL A 243 -8.11 2.85 19.01
CA VAL A 243 -7.84 4.28 19.15
C VAL A 243 -6.34 4.56 19.08
N TYR A 244 -5.95 5.82 18.90
CA TYR A 244 -4.55 6.25 18.99
C TYR A 244 -4.15 6.39 20.46
N ASN A 245 -3.86 5.25 21.08
CA ASN A 245 -3.36 5.12 22.45
C ASN A 245 -1.91 4.62 22.50
N ASP A 246 -1.23 4.59 21.35
CA ASP A 246 0.09 3.99 21.13
C ASP A 246 1.15 5.01 20.66
N LEU A 247 0.80 6.31 20.66
CA LEU A 247 1.70 7.40 20.27
C LEU A 247 2.68 7.81 21.37
N GLY A 248 2.26 7.70 22.64
CA GLY A 248 3.06 8.10 23.80
C GLY A 248 3.89 6.95 24.36
N GLU A 249 4.88 7.30 25.19
CA GLU A 249 5.70 6.33 25.92
C GLU A 249 5.49 6.48 27.42
N ALA A 250 4.35 6.00 27.90
CA ALA A 250 3.92 6.21 29.29
C ALA A 250 4.80 5.50 30.32
N ASP A 251 5.46 4.39 29.97
CA ASP A 251 6.37 3.67 30.87
C ASP A 251 7.75 4.33 31.00
N GLY A 252 8.10 5.24 30.09
CA GLY A 252 9.37 5.98 30.06
C GLY A 252 9.42 7.14 31.06
N ASN A 253 10.08 8.24 30.65
CA ASN A 253 10.02 9.51 31.38
C ASN A 253 8.63 10.15 31.16
N GLY A 254 8.12 10.87 32.17
CA GLY A 254 6.74 11.41 32.14
C GLY A 254 6.45 12.31 30.94
N ASP A 255 7.48 12.95 30.38
CA ASP A 255 7.38 13.90 29.26
C ASP A 255 6.95 13.27 27.94
N ALA A 256 7.12 11.95 27.78
CA ALA A 256 6.70 11.22 26.59
C ALA A 256 5.24 10.74 26.65
N LYS A 257 4.51 11.00 27.75
CA LYS A 257 3.08 10.68 27.86
C LYS A 257 2.25 11.51 26.87
N ARG A 258 1.28 10.89 26.21
CA ARG A 258 0.35 11.54 25.27
C ARG A 258 -1.09 11.15 25.59
N PRO A 259 -2.07 12.03 25.36
CA PRO A 259 -3.47 11.69 25.53
C PRO A 259 -3.93 10.69 24.46
N VAL A 260 -4.96 9.90 24.79
CA VAL A 260 -5.59 8.98 23.84
C VAL A 260 -6.48 9.75 22.86
N LEU A 261 -6.31 9.52 21.55
CA LEU A 261 -7.14 10.14 20.51
C LEU A 261 -8.11 9.12 19.91
N GLY A 262 -9.38 9.49 19.78
CA GLY A 262 -10.47 8.64 19.31
C GLY A 262 -11.64 8.51 20.29
N GLY A 263 -11.58 9.19 21.44
CA GLY A 263 -12.67 9.24 22.42
C GLY A 263 -13.74 10.27 22.10
N LYS A 264 -14.65 10.52 23.05
CA LYS A 264 -15.64 11.61 22.95
C LYS A 264 -15.02 12.99 23.11
N GLU A 265 -14.04 13.12 24.01
CA GLU A 265 -13.36 14.39 24.31
C GLU A 265 -12.36 14.78 23.22
N LEU A 266 -11.58 13.80 22.73
CA LEU A 266 -10.62 13.96 21.65
C LEU A 266 -11.03 13.07 20.47
N PRO A 267 -12.04 13.48 19.67
CA PRO A 267 -12.50 12.69 18.54
C PRO A 267 -11.40 12.57 17.48
N TYR A 268 -11.19 11.35 17.00
CA TYR A 268 -10.18 11.05 15.99
C TYR A 268 -10.55 9.77 15.22
N PRO A 269 -10.16 9.63 13.95
CA PRO A 269 -10.29 8.36 13.23
C PRO A 269 -9.70 7.19 14.01
N ARG A 270 -10.26 5.99 13.80
CA ARG A 270 -9.67 4.75 14.32
C ARG A 270 -8.46 4.37 13.48
N ARG A 271 -7.55 3.61 14.09
CA ARG A 271 -6.39 2.98 13.44
C ARG A 271 -6.54 1.47 13.44
N CYS A 272 -5.63 0.79 12.73
CA CYS A 272 -5.55 -0.66 12.76
C CYS A 272 -5.13 -1.16 14.15
N ARG A 273 -5.92 -2.07 14.73
CA ARG A 273 -5.64 -2.69 16.02
C ARG A 273 -4.37 -3.54 15.95
N THR A 274 -3.47 -3.35 16.91
CA THR A 274 -2.21 -4.10 17.03
C THR A 274 -2.21 -5.04 18.24
N GLY A 275 -2.95 -4.69 19.29
CA GLY A 275 -3.20 -5.57 20.43
C GLY A 275 -1.97 -5.86 21.30
N ARG A 276 -0.93 -5.02 21.25
CA ARG A 276 0.22 -5.14 22.15
C ARG A 276 -0.23 -4.92 23.61
N PRO A 277 0.58 -5.36 24.59
CA PRO A 277 0.26 -5.16 25.99
C PRO A 277 0.00 -3.69 26.36
N ARG A 278 -0.76 -3.48 27.44
CA ARG A 278 -0.96 -2.14 28.02
C ARG A 278 0.29 -1.70 28.78
N SER A 279 0.52 -0.39 28.82
CA SER A 279 1.57 0.20 29.66
C SER A 279 1.32 -0.10 31.14
N LYS A 280 2.41 -0.29 31.89
CA LYS A 280 2.35 -0.53 33.34
C LYS A 280 1.93 0.73 34.11
N LYS A 281 2.39 1.90 33.67
CA LYS A 281 2.08 3.20 34.30
C LYS A 281 0.76 3.80 33.82
N ASP A 282 0.32 3.50 32.60
CA ASP A 282 -0.95 3.97 32.04
C ASP A 282 -1.69 2.82 31.31
N PRO A 283 -2.64 2.15 31.98
CA PRO A 283 -3.41 1.05 31.38
C PRO A 283 -4.26 1.44 30.17
N LEU A 284 -4.49 2.74 29.92
CA LEU A 284 -5.21 3.21 28.73
C LEU A 284 -4.28 3.30 27.51
N SER A 285 -2.96 3.33 27.72
CA SER A 285 -1.95 3.36 26.67
C SER A 285 -1.46 1.96 26.30
N GLU A 286 -1.19 1.75 25.02
CA GLU A 286 -0.54 0.55 24.51
C GLU A 286 0.99 0.72 24.56
N THR A 287 1.73 -0.35 24.86
CA THR A 287 3.20 -0.29 24.90
C THR A 287 3.79 -0.05 23.51
N ARG A 288 4.89 0.70 23.44
CA ARG A 288 5.65 0.91 22.21
C ARG A 288 6.40 -0.34 21.79
N SER A 289 6.60 -0.49 20.49
CA SER A 289 7.42 -1.53 19.88
C SER A 289 8.16 -0.95 18.67
N THR A 290 9.30 -1.54 18.34
CA THR A 290 10.05 -1.23 17.10
C THR A 290 9.36 -1.80 15.86
N PHE A 291 8.36 -2.66 16.05
CA PHE A 291 7.49 -3.21 15.01
C PHE A 291 6.04 -2.83 15.29
N VAL A 292 5.40 -2.17 14.32
CA VAL A 292 3.97 -1.85 14.35
C VAL A 292 3.27 -2.74 13.35
N TYR A 293 2.40 -3.63 13.83
CA TYR A 293 1.66 -4.54 12.98
C TYR A 293 0.75 -3.78 12.00
N VAL A 294 0.74 -4.28 10.77
CA VAL A 294 -0.32 -4.09 9.78
C VAL A 294 -0.63 -5.47 9.19
N PRO A 295 -1.86 -5.70 8.68
CA PRO A 295 -2.21 -6.96 8.02
C PRO A 295 -1.18 -7.31 6.95
N ARG A 296 -0.81 -8.60 6.85
CA ARG A 296 0.39 -9.05 6.13
C ARG A 296 0.48 -8.54 4.68
N ASP A 297 -0.67 -8.44 3.99
CA ASP A 297 -0.74 -7.99 2.61
C ASP A 297 -0.63 -6.45 2.45
N GLU A 298 -0.86 -5.69 3.53
CA GLU A 298 -0.65 -4.23 3.58
C GLU A 298 0.79 -3.86 3.92
N ALA A 299 1.55 -4.80 4.48
CA ALA A 299 2.94 -4.58 4.83
C ALA A 299 3.79 -4.36 3.57
N PHE A 300 4.74 -3.43 3.64
CA PHE A 300 5.70 -3.23 2.56
C PHE A 300 6.47 -4.51 2.26
N SER A 301 6.85 -4.71 0.99
CA SER A 301 7.85 -5.72 0.65
C SER A 301 9.16 -5.40 1.37
N GLU A 302 9.98 -6.42 1.65
CA GLU A 302 11.25 -6.26 2.38
C GLU A 302 12.14 -5.15 1.78
N VAL A 303 12.24 -5.09 0.44
CA VAL A 303 13.00 -4.05 -0.27
C VAL A 303 12.42 -2.65 -0.05
N LYS A 304 11.10 -2.49 -0.08
CA LYS A 304 10.45 -1.20 0.19
C LYS A 304 10.53 -0.83 1.68
N SER A 305 10.42 -1.83 2.55
CA SER A 305 10.56 -1.67 3.99
C SER A 305 11.95 -1.14 4.32
N LEU A 306 13.03 -1.66 3.73
CA LEU A 306 14.36 -1.09 3.92
C LEU A 306 14.39 0.42 3.60
N THR A 307 13.85 0.82 2.44
CA THR A 307 13.81 2.23 1.99
C THR A 307 12.92 3.14 2.84
N PHE A 308 11.83 2.61 3.40
CA PHE A 308 10.78 3.41 4.07
C PHE A 308 10.57 3.08 5.54
N SER A 309 11.37 2.19 6.13
CA SER A 309 11.12 1.76 7.51
C SER A 309 11.18 2.98 8.40
N GLY A 310 10.17 3.11 9.27
CA GLY A 310 10.14 4.15 10.29
C GLY A 310 11.45 4.15 11.07
N ASN A 311 12.02 2.97 11.35
CA ASN A 311 13.32 2.82 12.02
C ASN A 311 14.49 3.38 11.20
N THR A 312 14.51 3.30 9.87
CA THR A 312 15.57 3.94 9.05
C THR A 312 15.43 5.46 9.12
N VAL A 313 14.25 6.01 8.85
CA VAL A 313 14.02 7.47 8.87
C VAL A 313 14.25 8.01 10.29
N TYR A 314 13.75 7.31 11.29
CA TYR A 314 13.96 7.57 12.70
C TYR A 314 15.43 7.47 13.08
N SER A 315 16.19 6.46 12.60
CA SER A 315 17.63 6.33 12.87
C SER A 315 18.44 7.41 12.16
N VAL A 316 18.04 7.85 10.97
CA VAL A 316 18.65 9.01 10.29
C VAL A 316 18.37 10.26 11.12
N LEU A 317 17.12 10.51 11.51
CA LEU A 317 16.78 11.63 12.40
C LEU A 317 17.54 11.53 13.74
N HIS A 318 17.63 10.36 14.36
CA HIS A 318 18.36 10.13 15.61
C HIS A 318 19.87 10.10 15.47
N ALA A 319 20.42 9.99 14.26
CA ALA A 319 21.86 10.15 14.00
C ALA A 319 22.17 11.62 13.69
N VAL A 320 21.29 12.29 12.96
CA VAL A 320 21.40 13.69 12.57
C VAL A 320 21.15 14.61 13.76
N VAL A 321 20.14 14.35 14.58
CA VAL A 321 19.79 15.19 15.75
C VAL A 321 20.97 15.29 16.72
N PRO A 322 21.61 14.21 17.19
CA PRO A 322 22.78 14.31 18.07
C PRO A 322 24.04 14.84 17.38
N ALA A 323 24.23 14.57 16.09
CA ALA A 323 25.33 15.17 15.34
C ALA A 323 25.15 16.69 15.22
N LEU A 324 23.90 17.15 15.06
CA LEU A 324 23.53 18.56 15.17
C LEU A 324 23.63 19.04 16.63
N GLU A 325 23.29 18.28 17.66
CA GLU A 325 23.49 18.65 19.08
C GLU A 325 24.97 18.87 19.43
N SER A 326 25.90 18.14 18.79
CA SER A 326 27.34 18.40 18.97
C SER A 326 27.79 19.73 18.35
N VAL A 327 27.08 20.22 17.32
CA VAL A 327 27.26 21.54 16.69
C VAL A 327 26.39 22.62 17.37
N VAL A 328 25.32 22.19 18.04
CA VAL A 328 24.29 22.98 18.73
C VAL A 328 24.40 22.66 20.22
N THR A 329 25.56 22.97 20.82
CA THR A 329 25.76 22.87 22.28
C THR A 329 24.87 23.87 23.05
N ASP A 330 24.25 24.82 22.33
CA ASP A 330 23.28 25.78 22.83
C ASP A 330 21.98 25.71 22.00
N PRO A 331 20.83 25.30 22.57
CA PRO A 331 19.54 25.26 21.87
C PRO A 331 19.02 26.63 21.42
N ASN A 332 19.67 27.74 21.83
CA ASN A 332 19.39 29.08 21.32
C ASN A 332 20.25 29.47 20.10
N LEU A 333 21.15 28.59 19.66
CA LEU A 333 22.03 28.84 18.53
C LEU A 333 21.27 28.64 17.21
N GLY A 334 20.61 29.70 16.74
CA GLY A 334 20.01 29.74 15.39
C GLY A 334 21.07 29.81 14.27
N PHE A 335 20.64 29.66 13.02
CA PHE A 335 21.51 29.91 11.88
C PHE A 335 21.99 31.37 11.89
N PRO A 336 23.29 31.65 11.74
CA PRO A 336 23.82 33.01 11.83
C PRO A 336 23.40 33.91 10.66
N HIS A 337 23.08 33.33 9.49
CA HIS A 337 22.64 34.04 8.29
C HIS A 337 22.04 33.07 7.25
N PHE A 338 21.27 33.56 6.28
CA PHE A 338 20.66 32.71 5.25
C PHE A 338 21.64 31.80 4.47
N PRO A 339 22.86 32.26 4.10
CA PRO A 339 23.83 31.36 3.47
C PRO A 339 24.21 30.13 4.29
N ALA A 340 24.08 30.16 5.62
CA ALA A 340 24.36 28.99 6.46
C ALA A 340 23.29 27.90 6.28
N ILE A 341 22.05 28.29 5.95
CA ILE A 341 20.99 27.37 5.55
C ILE A 341 21.27 26.81 4.15
N ASP A 342 21.72 27.66 3.22
CA ASP A 342 22.11 27.22 1.87
C ASP A 342 23.27 26.21 1.88
N SER A 343 24.18 26.33 2.85
CA SER A 343 25.31 25.39 3.01
C SER A 343 24.85 23.95 3.24
N LEU A 344 23.66 23.72 3.82
CA LEU A 344 23.09 22.37 4.00
C LEU A 344 22.87 21.64 2.66
N PHE A 345 22.68 22.40 1.58
CA PHE A 345 22.39 21.87 0.25
C PHE A 345 23.60 21.91 -0.70
N ASN A 346 24.62 22.71 -0.39
CA ASN A 346 25.77 22.97 -1.28
C ASN A 346 27.11 22.43 -0.75
N VAL A 347 27.32 22.48 0.57
CA VAL A 347 28.58 22.10 1.23
C VAL A 347 28.39 20.85 2.10
N GLY A 348 27.20 20.74 2.71
CA GLY A 348 26.80 19.66 3.62
C GLY A 348 27.23 19.89 5.07
N VAL A 349 26.82 18.98 5.96
CA VAL A 349 27.12 19.03 7.40
C VAL A 349 28.16 17.96 7.74
N ASP A 350 29.25 18.37 8.40
CA ASP A 350 30.25 17.47 8.96
C ASP A 350 29.61 16.60 10.06
N LEU A 351 29.72 15.27 9.94
CA LEU A 351 29.27 14.33 10.97
C LEU A 351 30.46 13.83 11.80
N PRO A 352 30.75 14.40 12.98
CA PRO A 352 31.79 13.86 13.85
C PRO A 352 31.32 12.52 14.48
N GLY A 353 32.09 11.44 14.29
CA GLY A 353 31.99 10.23 15.14
C GLY A 353 31.41 8.94 14.53
N LEU A 354 31.20 8.84 13.22
CA LEU A 354 30.65 7.62 12.59
C LEU A 354 31.68 6.62 12.05
N GLY A 355 32.95 6.75 12.48
CA GLY A 355 34.12 6.04 11.94
C GLY A 355 34.04 4.51 11.86
N ASP A 356 33.15 3.86 12.63
CA ASP A 356 33.05 2.39 12.70
C ASP A 356 31.68 1.80 12.31
N LYS A 357 30.64 2.60 12.02
CA LYS A 357 29.32 2.12 11.55
C LYS A 357 29.09 2.49 10.08
N LYS A 358 30.11 2.25 9.24
CA LYS A 358 30.28 2.84 7.91
C LYS A 358 29.25 2.45 6.82
N SER A 359 28.70 1.25 6.82
CA SER A 359 28.03 0.70 5.62
C SER A 359 26.59 1.16 5.34
N GLY A 360 25.76 1.14 6.37
CA GLY A 360 24.38 0.69 6.20
C GLY A 360 23.28 1.73 6.40
N LEU A 361 23.54 2.85 7.08
CA LEU A 361 22.48 3.78 7.47
C LEU A 361 22.26 4.90 6.43
N PHE A 362 23.32 5.38 5.78
CA PHE A 362 23.25 6.53 4.89
C PHE A 362 22.79 6.21 3.46
N ASN A 363 22.94 4.96 3.03
CA ASN A 363 22.53 4.52 1.68
C ASN A 363 21.01 4.23 1.56
N VAL A 364 20.25 4.36 2.66
CA VAL A 364 18.90 3.78 2.75
C VAL A 364 17.79 4.80 2.52
N VAL A 365 18.09 6.11 2.47
CA VAL A 365 17.12 7.13 2.04
C VAL A 365 17.67 7.95 0.86
N PRO A 366 17.74 7.38 -0.36
CA PRO A 366 18.37 8.02 -1.53
C PRO A 366 17.72 9.33 -1.99
N ARG A 367 16.50 9.65 -1.50
CA ARG A 367 15.72 10.82 -1.93
C ARG A 367 15.92 12.07 -1.07
N LEU A 368 16.50 11.96 0.11
CA LEU A 368 16.66 13.11 1.03
C LEU A 368 18.13 13.48 1.25
N ILE A 369 19.02 12.49 1.20
CA ILE A 369 20.43 12.65 1.55
C ILE A 369 21.28 11.97 0.47
N LYS A 370 22.20 12.71 -0.13
CA LYS A 370 23.34 12.13 -0.85
C LYS A 370 24.50 12.08 0.13
N ALA A 371 24.85 10.89 0.58
CA ALA A 371 26.12 10.70 1.28
C ALA A 371 27.25 10.74 0.23
N ILE A 372 28.17 11.68 0.37
CA ILE A 372 29.35 11.78 -0.49
C ILE A 372 30.52 11.20 0.30
N SER A 373 30.92 9.97 -0.06
CA SER A 373 32.01 9.23 0.60
C SER A 373 33.41 9.59 0.09
N ASP A 374 33.53 10.52 -0.86
CA ASP A 374 34.79 10.79 -1.58
C ASP A 374 35.77 11.72 -0.86
N THR A 375 35.42 12.24 0.31
CA THR A 375 36.29 13.10 1.13
C THR A 375 36.57 12.42 2.46
N ARG A 376 37.73 12.66 3.10
CA ARG A 376 38.17 12.03 4.37
C ARG A 376 37.23 12.24 5.58
N LYS A 377 36.06 12.86 5.39
CA LYS A 377 34.99 13.10 6.36
C LYS A 377 33.66 12.75 5.71
N ASP A 378 32.80 12.05 6.45
CA ASP A 378 31.43 11.77 6.04
C ASP A 378 30.61 13.06 6.09
N VAL A 379 30.12 13.51 4.94
CA VAL A 379 29.32 14.74 4.80
C VAL A 379 27.89 14.41 4.40
N LEU A 380 26.92 15.01 5.08
CA LEU A 380 25.51 14.95 4.70
C LEU A 380 25.14 16.10 3.77
N LEU A 381 24.71 15.78 2.55
CA LEU A 381 24.22 16.77 1.58
C LEU A 381 22.73 16.55 1.31
N PHE A 382 21.92 17.58 1.55
CA PHE A 382 20.50 17.58 1.21
C PHE A 382 20.27 17.90 -0.26
N GLU A 383 19.21 17.35 -0.86
CA GLU A 383 18.79 17.77 -2.20
C GLU A 383 18.23 19.20 -2.17
N SER A 384 18.75 20.08 -3.04
CA SER A 384 18.29 21.46 -3.14
C SER A 384 16.81 21.52 -3.54
N PRO A 385 15.93 22.21 -2.81
CA PRO A 385 14.52 22.36 -3.18
C PRO A 385 14.36 23.03 -4.55
N GLN A 386 13.42 22.54 -5.37
CA GLN A 386 13.20 23.08 -6.74
C GLN A 386 12.88 24.58 -6.77
N LEU A 387 12.21 25.09 -5.72
CA LEU A 387 11.92 26.51 -5.56
C LEU A 387 13.21 27.34 -5.52
N VAL A 388 14.17 26.91 -4.68
CA VAL A 388 15.46 27.60 -4.48
C VAL A 388 16.35 27.48 -5.70
N GLN A 389 16.32 26.35 -6.41
CA GLN A 389 17.09 26.15 -7.65
C GLN A 389 16.68 27.11 -8.77
N ARG A 390 15.39 27.44 -8.87
CA ARG A 390 14.87 28.35 -9.91
C ARG A 390 15.10 29.80 -9.55
N ASP A 391 14.74 30.16 -8.32
CA ASP A 391 14.87 31.53 -7.82
C ASP A 391 15.11 31.48 -6.31
N LYS A 392 16.39 31.68 -5.95
CA LYS A 392 16.89 31.60 -4.58
C LYS A 392 16.16 32.53 -3.60
N PHE A 393 15.59 33.63 -4.08
CA PHE A 393 14.94 34.66 -3.26
C PHE A 393 13.42 34.71 -3.47
N SER A 394 12.85 33.78 -4.23
CA SER A 394 11.40 33.75 -4.50
C SER A 394 10.55 33.67 -3.24
N TRP A 395 10.96 32.84 -2.27
CA TRP A 395 10.24 32.64 -1.00
C TRP A 395 10.09 33.92 -0.15
N PHE A 396 10.90 34.94 -0.41
CA PHE A 396 10.85 36.23 0.31
C PHE A 396 9.85 37.23 -0.30
N ARG A 397 9.22 36.91 -1.44
CA ARG A 397 8.32 37.82 -2.15
C ARG A 397 6.86 37.57 -1.77
N ASP A 398 6.10 38.63 -1.52
CA ASP A 398 4.65 38.57 -1.24
C ASP A 398 3.87 37.85 -2.35
N VAL A 399 4.29 38.03 -3.61
CA VAL A 399 3.69 37.33 -4.76
C VAL A 399 3.82 35.82 -4.63
N GLU A 400 4.98 35.31 -4.21
CA GLU A 400 5.18 33.87 -4.02
C GLU A 400 4.46 33.37 -2.78
N PHE A 401 4.46 34.15 -1.68
CA PHE A 401 3.66 33.85 -0.50
C PHE A 401 2.17 33.68 -0.85
N ALA A 402 1.59 34.68 -1.53
CA ALA A 402 0.21 34.66 -1.98
C ALA A 402 -0.05 33.50 -2.96
N ARG A 403 0.85 33.28 -3.93
CA ARG A 403 0.73 32.16 -4.89
C ARG A 403 0.72 30.81 -4.17
N GLN A 404 1.50 30.63 -3.11
CA GLN A 404 1.52 29.37 -2.35
C GLN A 404 0.21 29.08 -1.60
N THR A 405 -0.57 30.10 -1.26
CA THR A 405 -1.92 29.89 -0.69
C THR A 405 -2.91 29.28 -1.70
N LEU A 406 -2.62 29.38 -3.01
CA LEU A 406 -3.45 28.87 -4.10
C LEU A 406 -2.84 27.65 -4.82
N ALA A 407 -1.52 27.56 -4.86
CA ALA A 407 -0.78 26.56 -5.64
C ALA A 407 0.54 26.13 -4.96
N GLY A 408 0.60 26.23 -3.62
CA GLY A 408 1.69 25.75 -2.79
C GLY A 408 1.40 24.38 -2.19
N LEU A 409 2.01 24.09 -1.03
CA LEU A 409 1.87 22.79 -0.35
C LEU A 409 0.48 22.59 0.28
N ASN A 410 -0.18 23.67 0.70
CA ASN A 410 -1.53 23.63 1.29
C ASN A 410 -2.47 24.66 0.64
N PRO A 411 -2.95 24.39 -0.59
CA PRO A 411 -3.79 25.33 -1.36
C PRO A 411 -5.27 25.35 -0.92
N TYR A 412 -5.62 24.67 0.19
CA TYR A 412 -7.02 24.43 0.58
C TYR A 412 -7.52 25.35 1.70
N SER A 413 -6.65 26.18 2.27
CA SER A 413 -6.95 26.93 3.50
C SER A 413 -7.45 28.36 3.27
N ILE A 414 -7.17 28.95 2.10
CA ILE A 414 -7.62 30.32 1.79
C ILE A 414 -9.15 30.39 1.72
N ARG A 415 -9.72 31.46 2.26
CA ARG A 415 -11.16 31.71 2.26
C ARG A 415 -11.45 33.14 1.85
N LEU A 416 -12.54 33.31 1.09
CA LEU A 416 -13.08 34.62 0.80
C LEU A 416 -13.59 35.27 2.08
N VAL A 417 -13.17 36.52 2.31
CA VAL A 417 -13.72 37.36 3.37
C VAL A 417 -15.01 37.99 2.85
N THR A 418 -16.13 37.75 3.54
CA THR A 418 -17.46 38.24 3.15
C THR A 418 -18.07 39.21 4.16
N GLU A 419 -17.43 39.38 5.32
CA GLU A 419 -17.90 40.23 6.41
C GLU A 419 -16.73 41.04 6.96
N TRP A 420 -16.97 42.30 7.30
CA TRP A 420 -15.97 43.23 7.84
C TRP A 420 -16.54 44.02 9.04
N PRO A 421 -15.75 44.26 10.12
CA PRO A 421 -14.37 43.81 10.35
C PRO A 421 -14.28 42.30 10.59
N LEU A 422 -13.06 41.75 10.46
CA LEU A 422 -12.80 40.37 10.84
C LEU A 422 -13.11 40.16 12.33
N ARG A 423 -13.83 39.08 12.66
CA ARG A 423 -14.24 38.76 14.03
C ARG A 423 -13.94 37.31 14.38
N SER A 424 -13.42 37.10 15.60
CA SER A 424 -13.24 35.76 16.16
C SER A 424 -14.56 35.20 16.67
N LYS A 425 -14.71 33.86 16.57
CA LYS A 425 -15.84 33.11 17.18
C LYS A 425 -15.45 32.45 18.51
N LEU A 426 -14.22 32.66 18.98
CA LEU A 426 -13.74 32.13 20.25
C LEU A 426 -14.36 32.90 21.43
N ASP A 427 -14.45 32.27 22.60
CA ASP A 427 -15.03 32.88 23.80
C ASP A 427 -14.18 34.06 24.29
N PRO A 428 -14.72 35.31 24.29
CA PRO A 428 -13.98 36.48 24.72
C PRO A 428 -13.58 36.47 26.19
N LYS A 429 -14.28 35.70 27.04
CA LYS A 429 -13.92 35.58 28.46
C LYS A 429 -12.62 34.81 28.67
N VAL A 430 -12.29 33.93 27.72
CA VAL A 430 -11.06 33.11 27.75
C VAL A 430 -9.94 33.80 26.99
N TYR A 431 -10.24 34.38 25.82
CA TYR A 431 -9.23 34.84 24.86
C TYR A 431 -9.17 36.36 24.67
N GLY A 432 -10.03 37.14 25.34
CA GLY A 432 -10.09 38.60 25.19
C GLY A 432 -11.02 39.09 24.06
N PRO A 433 -10.98 40.38 23.70
CA PRO A 433 -11.87 40.97 22.71
C PRO A 433 -11.84 40.24 21.34
N PRO A 434 -13.00 39.96 20.71
CA PRO A 434 -13.08 39.23 19.44
C PRO A 434 -12.82 40.09 18.19
N GLU A 435 -12.75 41.42 18.34
CA GLU A 435 -12.52 42.37 17.26
C GLU A 435 -11.09 42.27 16.69
N SER A 436 -10.96 42.37 15.37
CA SER A 436 -9.66 42.50 14.72
C SER A 436 -9.13 43.94 14.82
N GLU A 437 -7.83 44.06 15.07
CA GLU A 437 -7.09 45.33 15.03
C GLU A 437 -6.81 45.82 13.60
N ILE A 438 -7.13 45.02 12.57
CA ILE A 438 -6.95 45.42 11.17
C ILE A 438 -8.10 46.36 10.80
N THR A 439 -7.78 47.63 10.50
CA THR A 439 -8.77 48.66 10.17
C THR A 439 -8.95 48.82 8.65
N LYS A 440 -10.03 49.51 8.24
CA LYS A 440 -10.32 49.76 6.81
C LYS A 440 -9.24 50.64 6.18
N GLU A 441 -8.84 51.68 6.91
CA GLU A 441 -7.86 52.67 6.47
C GLU A 441 -6.51 52.00 6.22
N LEU A 442 -6.15 50.97 7.00
CA LEU A 442 -4.94 50.19 6.78
C LEU A 442 -5.03 49.40 5.46
N ILE A 443 -6.12 48.66 5.25
CA ILE A 443 -6.30 47.85 4.03
C ILE A 443 -6.33 48.73 2.78
N GLU A 444 -7.13 49.80 2.78
CA GLU A 444 -7.26 50.72 1.65
C GLU A 444 -5.91 51.32 1.27
N LYS A 445 -5.10 51.69 2.27
CA LYS A 445 -3.74 52.18 2.05
C LYS A 445 -2.83 51.11 1.43
N GLU A 446 -2.85 49.87 1.93
CA GLU A 446 -2.01 48.78 1.41
C GLU A 446 -2.40 48.34 0.00
N ILE A 447 -3.68 48.43 -0.36
CA ILE A 447 -4.14 48.22 -1.75
C ILE A 447 -4.00 49.48 -2.62
N GLY A 448 -3.23 50.49 -2.18
CA GLY A 448 -2.94 51.69 -2.97
C GLY A 448 -4.12 52.63 -3.18
N ASN A 449 -5.17 52.54 -2.35
CA ASN A 449 -6.43 53.26 -2.44
C ASN A 449 -7.12 53.12 -3.81
N TYR A 450 -6.90 52.01 -4.53
CA TYR A 450 -7.55 51.76 -5.82
C TYR A 450 -9.06 51.46 -5.69
N MET A 451 -9.51 51.02 -4.50
CA MET A 451 -10.90 50.76 -4.15
C MET A 451 -11.09 50.87 -2.63
N THR A 452 -12.34 50.98 -2.17
CA THR A 452 -12.70 50.87 -0.75
C THR A 452 -12.85 49.42 -0.33
N VAL A 453 -12.84 49.11 0.97
CA VAL A 453 -13.03 47.72 1.46
C VAL A 453 -14.38 47.13 1.05
N GLU A 454 -15.41 47.95 0.90
CA GLU A 454 -16.76 47.53 0.50
C GLU A 454 -16.93 47.24 -0.99
N GLN A 455 -16.06 47.78 -1.85
CA GLN A 455 -16.07 47.59 -3.29
C GLN A 455 -15.43 46.25 -3.66
#